data_AF-A0A818CRX9-F1
#
_entry.id   AF-A0A818CRX9-F1
#
_cell.length_a   1.000
_cell.length_b   1.000
_cell.length_c   1.000
_cell.angle_alpha   90.00
_cell.angle_beta   90.00
_cell.angle_gamma   90.00
#
_symmetry.space_group_name_H-M   'P 1'
#
loop_
_entity.id
_entity.type
_entity.pdbx_description
1 polymer ?
#
loop_
_entity_poly.entity_id
_entity_poly.type
_entity_poly.pdbx_seq_one_letter_code
_entity_poly.pdbx_strand_id
1 'polypeptide(L)'
;MATELNDLLGETLLAVNTDVTSESYRQVPIDELKNKVLAIYFSAHWCPPCQQFTPKLAECYKKIQSELHDKFDIIFVSSDEDETSFDEYFRTMPWKALRYSDRERSKKLSKKFNVDGIPTLIVLLADGNLLTENGRNDIASKGAEAVRSWVQGLLWPGISCNACQMNPLVGQRYNCSTCDKYNLCFACQNNGHEHELTLMSPELSTIGEIVWKGIDTS
;
A
#
# COMPACT_ATOMS: atom_id res chain seq x y z
N MET A 1 -11.03 -4.97 11.06
CA MET A 1 -9.85 -5.30 10.22
C MET A 1 -10.00 -4.82 8.80
N ALA A 2 -11.03 -5.26 8.06
CA ALA A 2 -11.46 -4.55 6.85
C ALA A 2 -11.82 -3.09 7.16
N THR A 3 -12.27 -2.81 8.39
CA THR A 3 -12.68 -1.49 8.87
C THR A 3 -11.63 -0.38 8.67
N GLU A 4 -10.37 -0.49 9.10
CA GLU A 4 -9.46 0.67 9.03
C GLU A 4 -9.05 1.03 7.59
N LEU A 5 -8.75 0.03 6.76
CA LEU A 5 -8.44 0.28 5.34
C LEU A 5 -9.69 0.71 4.56
N ASN A 6 -10.87 0.14 4.86
CA ASN A 6 -12.16 0.60 4.32
C ASN A 6 -12.47 2.04 4.75
N ASP A 7 -12.18 2.42 5.99
CA ASP A 7 -12.43 3.76 6.53
C ASP A 7 -11.53 4.81 5.85
N LEU A 8 -10.38 4.37 5.32
CA LEU A 8 -9.43 5.19 4.59
C LEU A 8 -9.69 5.23 3.08
N LEU A 9 -9.96 4.09 2.45
CA LEU A 9 -10.00 3.93 0.99
C LEU A 9 -11.38 3.54 0.44
N GLY A 10 -12.25 3.00 1.27
CA GLY A 10 -13.55 2.44 0.90
C GLY A 10 -13.51 0.96 0.59
N GLU A 11 -14.69 0.44 0.25
CA GLU A 11 -14.87 -0.97 -0.10
C GLU A 11 -14.25 -1.33 -1.45
N THR A 12 -14.22 -0.38 -2.39
CA THR A 12 -13.74 -0.61 -3.76
C THR A 12 -12.92 0.56 -4.30
N LEU A 13 -11.96 0.22 -5.14
CA LEU A 13 -11.13 1.13 -5.93
C LEU A 13 -11.39 0.94 -7.42
N LEU A 14 -10.89 1.86 -8.24
CA LEU A 14 -10.88 1.74 -9.69
C LEU A 14 -9.57 1.15 -10.16
N ALA A 15 -9.62 0.29 -11.18
CA ALA A 15 -8.45 -0.08 -11.99
C ALA A 15 -8.82 0.04 -13.48
N VAL A 16 -7.86 0.45 -14.30
CA VAL A 16 -8.06 0.56 -15.76
C VAL A 16 -8.33 -0.84 -16.34
N ASN A 17 -9.34 -0.95 -17.19
CA ASN A 17 -9.62 -2.19 -17.91
C ASN A 17 -8.55 -2.44 -18.98
N THR A 18 -8.10 -3.69 -19.09
CA THR A 18 -7.18 -4.12 -20.16
C THR A 18 -7.91 -4.40 -21.47
N ASP A 19 -9.23 -4.61 -21.40
CA ASP A 19 -10.08 -4.93 -22.54
C ASP A 19 -10.89 -3.70 -22.97
N VAL A 20 -10.78 -3.34 -24.25
CA VAL A 20 -11.20 -2.05 -24.83
C VAL A 20 -12.73 -1.88 -24.92
N THR A 21 -13.54 -2.88 -24.53
CA THR A 21 -14.94 -2.99 -24.99
C THR A 21 -16.04 -2.78 -23.96
N SER A 22 -15.78 -2.55 -22.67
CA SER A 22 -16.86 -2.18 -21.72
C SER A 22 -16.35 -1.46 -20.47
N GLU A 23 -16.88 -0.26 -20.21
CA GLU A 23 -16.61 0.68 -19.11
C GLU A 23 -15.11 1.00 -18.86
N SER A 24 -14.77 2.28 -18.70
CA SER A 24 -13.36 2.74 -18.60
C SER A 24 -12.56 2.06 -17.49
N TYR A 25 -13.23 1.59 -16.43
CA TYR A 25 -12.62 1.07 -15.21
C TYR A 25 -13.37 -0.17 -14.69
N ARG A 26 -12.64 -1.11 -14.11
CA ARG A 26 -13.21 -2.15 -13.22
C ARG A 26 -13.12 -1.72 -11.77
N GLN A 27 -14.08 -2.20 -10.97
CA GLN A 27 -14.02 -2.09 -9.52
C GLN A 27 -13.13 -3.18 -8.95
N VAL A 28 -12.27 -2.81 -7.99
CA VAL A 28 -11.35 -3.70 -7.29
C VAL A 28 -11.71 -3.70 -5.81
N PRO A 29 -12.08 -4.83 -5.20
CA PRO A 29 -12.31 -4.91 -3.76
C PRO A 29 -11.05 -4.54 -2.99
N ILE A 30 -11.18 -3.80 -1.88
CA ILE A 30 -10.03 -3.43 -1.05
C ILE A 30 -9.31 -4.65 -0.48
N ASP A 31 -10.00 -5.79 -0.39
CA ASP A 31 -9.46 -7.04 0.10
C ASP A 31 -8.23 -7.51 -0.68
N GLU A 32 -8.09 -7.11 -1.96
CA GLU A 32 -6.88 -7.35 -2.77
C GLU A 32 -5.64 -6.57 -2.28
N LEU A 33 -5.82 -5.61 -1.37
CA LEU A 33 -4.74 -4.81 -0.77
C LEU A 33 -4.28 -5.33 0.59
N LYS A 34 -4.96 -6.33 1.15
CA LYS A 34 -4.61 -6.90 2.46
C LYS A 34 -3.15 -7.38 2.46
N ASN A 35 -2.42 -7.00 3.50
CA ASN A 35 -1.01 -7.37 3.72
C ASN A 35 -0.02 -6.83 2.65
N LYS A 36 -0.40 -5.79 1.91
CA LYS A 36 0.51 -5.06 1.03
C LYS A 36 1.04 -3.80 1.73
N VAL A 37 2.21 -3.35 1.27
CA VAL A 37 2.63 -1.97 1.39
C VAL A 37 1.89 -1.15 0.35
N LEU A 38 1.28 -0.05 0.75
CA LEU A 38 0.47 0.81 -0.10
C LEU A 38 1.14 2.18 -0.22
N ALA A 39 1.28 2.67 -1.45
CA ALA A 39 1.67 4.05 -1.70
C ALA A 39 0.45 4.87 -2.16
N ILE A 40 0.03 5.83 -1.34
CA ILE A 40 -1.04 6.78 -1.64
C ILE A 40 -0.45 7.94 -2.42
N TYR A 41 -0.81 8.03 -3.70
CA TYR A 41 -0.25 9.00 -4.64
C TYR A 41 -1.22 10.15 -4.88
N PHE A 42 -0.93 11.31 -4.30
CA PHE A 42 -1.68 12.54 -4.52
C PHE A 42 -1.12 13.28 -5.73
N SER A 43 -1.95 13.48 -6.75
CA SER A 43 -1.52 14.08 -8.01
C SER A 43 -2.70 14.69 -8.78
N ALA A 44 -2.42 15.43 -9.85
CA ALA A 44 -3.42 15.95 -10.77
C ALA A 44 -2.88 16.10 -12.19
N HIS A 45 -3.78 16.07 -13.17
CA HIS A 45 -3.48 16.26 -14.58
C HIS A 45 -2.95 17.66 -14.85
N TRP A 46 -3.57 18.71 -14.28
CA TRP A 46 -3.19 20.11 -14.50
C TRP A 46 -1.82 20.49 -13.92
N CYS A 47 -1.21 19.63 -13.11
CA CYS A 47 0.01 19.91 -12.34
C CYS A 47 1.29 19.54 -13.12
N PRO A 48 2.12 20.52 -13.55
CA PRO A 48 3.34 20.22 -14.30
C PRO A 48 4.37 19.30 -13.61
N PRO A 49 4.73 19.49 -12.31
CA PRO A 49 5.67 18.57 -11.65
C PRO A 49 5.09 17.15 -11.51
N CYS A 50 3.76 17.03 -11.45
CA CYS A 50 3.06 15.75 -11.42
C CYS A 50 3.19 14.98 -12.74
N GLN A 51 3.00 15.67 -13.87
CA GLN A 51 3.18 15.11 -15.21
C GLN A 51 4.62 14.62 -15.43
N GLN A 52 5.62 15.27 -14.82
CA GLN A 52 7.02 14.82 -14.89
C GLN A 52 7.31 13.61 -13.99
N PHE A 53 6.70 13.55 -12.80
CA PHE A 53 6.96 12.48 -11.83
C PHE A 53 6.24 11.17 -12.19
N THR A 54 5.03 11.25 -12.74
CA THR A 54 4.17 10.08 -12.99
C THR A 54 4.80 9.03 -13.90
N PRO A 55 5.42 9.38 -15.04
CA PRO A 55 6.07 8.40 -15.90
C PRO A 55 7.20 7.65 -15.19
N LYS A 56 7.98 8.36 -14.36
CA LYS A 56 9.05 7.76 -13.55
C LYS A 56 8.49 6.79 -12.51
N LEU A 57 7.40 7.17 -11.83
CA LEU A 57 6.73 6.30 -10.87
C LEU A 57 6.14 5.06 -11.57
N ALA A 58 5.51 5.23 -12.73
CA ALA A 58 4.96 4.13 -13.53
C ALA A 58 6.04 3.15 -14.01
N GLU A 59 7.21 3.63 -14.41
CA GLU A 59 8.35 2.79 -14.76
C GLU A 59 8.84 1.98 -13.54
N CYS A 60 8.98 2.62 -12.38
CA CYS A 60 9.36 1.94 -11.15
C CYS A 60 8.34 0.86 -10.74
N TYR A 61 7.06 1.20 -10.80
CA TYR A 61 5.98 0.27 -10.48
C TYR A 61 6.00 -0.95 -11.41
N LYS A 62 6.11 -0.75 -12.73
CA LYS A 62 6.18 -1.86 -13.70
C LYS A 62 7.36 -2.80 -13.42
N LYS A 63 8.53 -2.27 -13.07
CA LYS A 63 9.72 -3.06 -12.68
C LYS A 63 9.47 -3.89 -11.41
N ILE A 64 8.80 -3.29 -10.42
CA ILE A 64 8.56 -3.96 -9.14
C ILE A 64 7.42 -4.97 -9.22
N GLN A 65 6.45 -4.81 -10.12
CA GLN A 65 5.35 -5.77 -10.26
C GLN A 65 5.83 -7.18 -10.65
N SER A 66 6.96 -7.35 -11.34
CA SER A 66 7.50 -8.70 -11.56
C SER A 66 8.05 -9.36 -10.29
N GLU A 67 8.31 -8.58 -9.24
CA GLU A 67 8.98 -9.03 -8.00
C GLU A 67 8.04 -9.05 -6.78
N LEU A 68 7.16 -8.04 -6.65
CA LEU A 68 6.42 -7.73 -5.42
C LEU A 68 4.91 -7.48 -5.68
N HIS A 69 4.32 -8.03 -6.74
CA HIS A 69 2.89 -7.79 -7.07
C HIS A 69 1.90 -8.15 -5.97
N ASP A 70 2.22 -9.14 -5.14
CA ASP A 70 1.43 -9.58 -4.00
C ASP A 70 1.74 -8.77 -2.73
N LYS A 71 2.72 -7.87 -2.76
CA LYS A 71 3.25 -7.16 -1.57
C LYS A 71 3.24 -5.64 -1.69
N PHE A 72 3.08 -5.06 -2.87
CA PHE A 72 3.07 -3.61 -3.08
C PHE A 72 1.96 -3.16 -4.03
N ASP A 73 1.36 -2.01 -3.76
CA ASP A 73 0.37 -1.38 -4.65
C ASP A 73 0.39 0.15 -4.55
N ILE A 74 -0.11 0.83 -5.58
CA ILE A 74 -0.23 2.29 -5.62
C ILE A 74 -1.70 2.68 -5.76
N ILE A 75 -2.16 3.60 -4.92
CA ILE A 75 -3.51 4.14 -4.95
C ILE A 75 -3.45 5.63 -5.31
N PHE A 76 -3.89 5.96 -6.52
CA PHE A 76 -4.02 7.34 -6.98
C PHE A 76 -5.18 8.04 -6.28
N VAL A 77 -4.89 9.21 -5.71
CA VAL A 77 -5.86 10.15 -5.14
C VAL A 77 -5.77 11.44 -5.93
N SER A 78 -6.78 11.69 -6.75
CA SER A 78 -6.80 12.83 -7.65
C SER A 78 -7.11 14.14 -6.93
N SER A 79 -6.36 15.17 -7.32
CA SER A 79 -6.62 16.58 -7.04
C SER A 79 -7.13 17.34 -8.27
N ASP A 80 -7.59 16.62 -9.30
CA ASP A 80 -8.24 17.21 -10.47
C ASP A 80 -9.57 17.87 -10.08
N GLU A 81 -9.92 18.92 -10.82
CA GLU A 81 -11.11 19.73 -10.59
C GLU A 81 -12.35 19.15 -11.27
N ASP A 82 -12.17 18.27 -12.26
CA ASP A 82 -13.25 17.63 -13.02
C ASP A 82 -12.93 16.15 -13.32
N GLU A 83 -13.98 15.38 -13.58
CA GLU A 83 -13.88 13.93 -13.82
C GLU A 83 -13.21 13.59 -15.15
N THR A 84 -13.31 14.47 -16.16
CA THR A 84 -12.67 14.25 -17.47
C THR A 84 -11.15 14.30 -17.34
N SER A 85 -10.62 15.31 -16.66
CA SER A 85 -9.19 15.45 -16.38
C SER A 85 -8.66 14.29 -15.54
N PHE A 86 -9.43 13.85 -14.53
CA PHE A 86 -9.12 12.64 -13.77
C PHE A 86 -9.01 11.42 -14.67
N ASP A 87 -10.01 11.23 -15.53
CA ASP A 87 -10.14 10.07 -16.39
C ASP A 87 -8.98 9.96 -17.39
N GLU A 88 -8.68 11.06 -18.08
CA GLU A 88 -7.57 11.15 -19.05
C GLU A 88 -6.24 10.80 -18.41
N TYR A 89 -5.99 11.35 -17.23
CA TYR A 89 -4.72 11.16 -16.55
C TYR A 89 -4.60 9.76 -15.93
N PHE A 90 -5.64 9.27 -15.26
CA PHE A 90 -5.64 7.94 -14.62
C PHE A 90 -5.49 6.81 -15.64
N ARG A 91 -6.04 6.96 -16.87
CA ARG A 91 -5.84 5.98 -17.96
C ARG A 91 -4.37 5.74 -18.31
N THR A 92 -3.47 6.68 -18.00
CA THR A 92 -2.03 6.52 -18.24
C THR A 92 -1.31 5.73 -17.15
N MET A 93 -1.99 5.44 -16.02
CA MET A 93 -1.39 4.87 -14.82
C MET A 93 -1.65 3.36 -14.72
N PRO A 94 -0.62 2.54 -14.37
CA PRO A 94 -0.75 1.08 -14.30
C PRO A 94 -1.30 0.55 -12.96
N TRP A 95 -1.87 1.42 -12.12
CA TRP A 95 -2.26 1.11 -10.73
C TRP A 95 -3.73 1.44 -10.45
N LYS A 96 -4.13 1.48 -9.18
CA LYS A 96 -5.52 1.69 -8.76
C LYS A 96 -5.78 3.16 -8.42
N ALA A 97 -7.04 3.58 -8.41
CA ALA A 97 -7.43 4.92 -7.99
C ALA A 97 -8.60 4.89 -7.01
N LEU A 98 -8.64 5.88 -6.13
CA LEU A 98 -9.87 6.27 -5.47
C LEU A 98 -10.84 6.83 -6.52
N ARG A 99 -12.13 6.53 -6.37
CA ARG A 99 -13.16 7.10 -7.27
C ARG A 99 -13.13 8.63 -7.21
N TYR A 100 -13.19 9.27 -8.36
CA TYR A 100 -13.25 10.73 -8.44
C TYR A 100 -14.42 11.31 -7.64
N SER A 101 -15.59 10.66 -7.70
CA SER A 101 -16.79 11.09 -6.98
C SER A 101 -16.65 11.06 -5.44
N ASP A 102 -15.66 10.33 -4.90
CA ASP A 102 -15.42 10.24 -3.46
C ASP A 102 -14.52 11.37 -2.93
N ARG A 103 -14.98 12.60 -3.15
CA ARG A 103 -14.22 13.82 -2.81
C ARG A 103 -14.00 13.96 -1.31
N GLU A 104 -14.94 13.54 -0.48
CA GLU A 104 -14.80 13.62 0.97
C GLU A 104 -13.71 12.69 1.50
N ARG A 105 -13.58 11.49 0.94
CA ARG A 105 -12.48 10.60 1.31
C ARG A 105 -11.13 11.10 0.80
N SER A 106 -11.07 11.66 -0.41
CA SER A 106 -9.87 12.33 -0.92
C SER A 106 -9.40 13.44 0.04
N LYS A 107 -10.32 14.33 0.48
CA LYS A 107 -10.04 15.38 1.48
C LYS A 107 -9.61 14.81 2.83
N LYS A 108 -10.27 13.76 3.32
CA LYS A 108 -9.92 13.08 4.59
C LYS A 108 -8.49 12.52 4.54
N LEU A 109 -8.10 11.89 3.43
CA LEU A 109 -6.75 11.36 3.22
C LEU A 109 -5.71 12.48 3.17
N SER A 110 -5.95 13.52 2.36
CA SER A 110 -5.05 14.69 2.27
C SER A 110 -4.86 15.35 3.64
N LYS A 111 -5.94 15.54 4.41
CA LYS A 111 -5.86 16.10 5.77
C LYS A 111 -5.14 15.17 6.76
N LYS A 112 -5.41 13.86 6.70
CA LYS A 112 -4.79 12.88 7.61
C LYS A 112 -3.27 12.86 7.49
N PHE A 113 -2.74 13.01 6.27
CA PHE A 113 -1.31 12.97 5.98
C PHE A 113 -0.69 14.35 5.71
N ASN A 114 -1.39 15.42 6.11
CA ASN A 114 -0.95 16.81 5.96
C ASN A 114 -0.39 17.14 4.55
N VAL A 115 -1.13 16.73 3.51
CA VAL A 115 -0.72 16.92 2.11
C VAL A 115 -1.02 18.35 1.68
N ASP A 116 -0.01 19.20 1.74
CA ASP A 116 -0.11 20.62 1.37
C ASP A 116 0.26 20.91 -0.11
N GLY A 117 0.73 19.90 -0.85
CA GLY A 117 1.13 20.05 -2.24
C GLY A 117 1.23 18.72 -3.00
N ILE A 118 1.28 18.81 -4.33
CA ILE A 118 1.40 17.67 -5.24
C ILE A 118 2.59 17.86 -6.20
N PRO A 119 3.25 16.77 -6.65
CA PRO A 119 2.98 15.38 -6.33
C PRO A 119 3.48 14.96 -4.94
N THR A 120 2.64 14.26 -4.18
CA THR A 120 2.99 13.66 -2.87
C THR A 120 2.74 12.16 -2.90
N LEU A 121 3.66 11.37 -2.34
CA LEU A 121 3.57 9.91 -2.28
C LEU A 121 3.80 9.45 -0.83
N ILE A 122 2.71 9.10 -0.15
CA ILE A 122 2.71 8.61 1.22
C ILE A 122 2.75 7.08 1.19
N VAL A 123 3.66 6.46 1.92
CA VAL A 123 3.80 4.99 1.96
C VAL A 123 3.41 4.48 3.33
N LEU A 124 2.53 3.49 3.37
CA LEU A 124 1.97 2.91 4.58
C LEU A 124 1.78 1.40 4.46
N LEU A 125 1.69 0.73 5.59
CA LEU A 125 1.23 -0.66 5.70
C LEU A 125 -0.28 -0.74 5.56
N ALA A 126 -0.82 -1.88 5.14
CA ALA A 126 -2.27 -2.10 5.03
C ALA A 126 -3.05 -1.94 6.36
N ASP A 127 -2.36 -1.95 7.51
CA ASP A 127 -2.89 -1.63 8.84
C ASP A 127 -2.94 -0.12 9.14
N GLY A 128 -2.53 0.73 8.19
CA GLY A 128 -2.51 2.18 8.32
C GLY A 128 -1.24 2.76 8.96
N ASN A 129 -0.27 1.94 9.37
CA ASN A 129 1.00 2.43 9.90
C ASN A 129 1.82 3.12 8.81
N LEU A 130 2.24 4.35 9.08
CA LEU A 130 3.03 5.17 8.17
C LEU A 130 4.47 4.63 8.09
N LEU A 131 4.96 4.42 6.88
CA LEU A 131 6.36 4.09 6.60
C LEU A 131 7.14 5.35 6.24
N THR A 132 6.70 6.10 5.23
CA THR A 132 7.37 7.34 4.82
C THR A 132 6.40 8.33 4.19
N GLU A 133 6.59 9.61 4.49
CA GLU A 133 5.93 10.73 3.80
C GLU A 133 6.79 11.26 2.64
N ASN A 134 8.05 10.83 2.57
CA ASN A 134 9.05 11.27 1.60
C ASN A 134 9.09 10.41 0.33
N GLY A 135 8.06 9.60 0.07
CA GLY A 135 8.07 8.58 -0.98
C GLY A 135 8.37 9.14 -2.38
N ARG A 136 7.95 10.39 -2.66
CA ARG A 136 8.24 11.07 -3.93
C ARG A 136 9.74 11.30 -4.11
N ASN A 137 10.44 11.73 -3.06
CA ASN A 137 11.88 11.99 -3.10
C ASN A 137 12.69 10.69 -3.10
N ASP A 138 12.21 9.67 -2.39
CA ASP A 138 12.78 8.32 -2.42
C ASP A 138 12.75 7.74 -3.84
N ILE A 139 11.61 7.79 -4.55
CA ILE A 139 11.52 7.39 -5.96
C ILE A 139 12.40 8.27 -6.85
N ALA A 140 12.42 9.59 -6.60
CA ALA A 140 13.24 10.50 -7.38
C ALA A 140 14.75 10.18 -7.28
N SER A 141 15.22 9.76 -6.11
CA SER A 141 16.64 9.48 -5.85
C SER A 141 17.05 8.04 -6.14
N LYS A 142 16.23 7.06 -5.74
CA LYS A 142 16.56 5.62 -5.75
C LYS A 142 15.76 4.81 -6.78
N GLY A 143 14.72 5.39 -7.38
CA GLY A 143 13.85 4.69 -8.33
C GLY A 143 13.18 3.46 -7.70
N ALA A 144 13.16 2.33 -8.43
CA ALA A 144 12.56 1.09 -7.96
C ALA A 144 13.17 0.56 -6.65
N GLU A 145 14.42 0.90 -6.34
CA GLU A 145 15.08 0.45 -5.11
C GLU A 145 14.45 1.03 -3.84
N ALA A 146 13.85 2.22 -3.92
CA ALA A 146 13.07 2.75 -2.81
C ALA A 146 11.92 1.81 -2.43
N VAL A 147 11.21 1.28 -3.44
CA VAL A 147 10.09 0.35 -3.20
C VAL A 147 10.58 -0.95 -2.58
N ARG A 148 11.71 -1.49 -3.08
CA ARG A 148 12.32 -2.68 -2.48
C ARG A 148 12.67 -2.45 -1.02
N SER A 149 13.30 -1.30 -0.71
CA SER A 149 13.66 -0.95 0.66
C SER A 149 12.45 -0.82 1.58
N TRP A 150 11.35 -0.22 1.11
CA TRP A 150 10.12 -0.13 1.91
C TRP A 150 9.54 -1.50 2.24
N VAL A 151 9.59 -2.45 1.31
CA VAL A 151 8.99 -3.78 1.49
C VAL A 151 9.92 -4.73 2.24
N GLN A 152 11.21 -4.79 1.89
CA GLN A 152 12.15 -5.78 2.40
C GLN A 152 12.29 -5.77 3.93
N GLY A 153 12.34 -4.58 4.53
CA GLY A 153 12.42 -4.47 5.98
C GLY A 153 11.17 -4.98 6.70
N LEU A 154 10.06 -5.19 6.00
CA LEU A 154 8.79 -5.64 6.56
C LEU A 154 8.54 -7.15 6.33
N LEU A 155 9.44 -7.84 5.64
CA LEU A 155 9.29 -9.27 5.36
C LEU A 155 9.77 -10.09 6.54
N TRP A 156 8.98 -11.08 6.94
CA TRP A 156 9.40 -12.14 7.85
C TRP A 156 9.79 -13.39 7.05
N PRO A 157 11.09 -13.62 6.75
CA PRO A 157 11.49 -14.70 5.86
C PRO A 157 11.19 -16.07 6.48
N GLY A 158 10.59 -16.96 5.70
CA GLY A 158 10.22 -18.31 6.15
C GLY A 158 9.04 -18.36 7.11
N ILE A 159 8.42 -17.23 7.44
CA ILE A 159 7.21 -17.17 8.25
C ILE A 159 6.01 -17.05 7.33
N SER A 160 5.10 -18.02 7.45
CA SER A 160 3.81 -18.00 6.78
C SER A 160 2.67 -17.67 7.73
N CYS A 161 1.61 -17.06 7.20
CA CYS A 161 0.35 -16.92 7.93
C CYS A 161 -0.42 -18.25 7.88
N ASN A 162 -0.76 -18.83 9.03
CA ASN A 162 -1.49 -20.10 9.10
C ASN A 162 -2.93 -20.01 8.58
N ALA A 163 -3.50 -18.81 8.48
CA ALA A 163 -4.86 -18.60 7.96
C ALA A 163 -4.92 -18.40 6.44
N CYS A 164 -4.10 -17.50 5.89
CA CYS A 164 -4.14 -17.15 4.46
C CYS A 164 -2.98 -17.73 3.64
N GLN A 165 -2.05 -18.45 4.28
CA GLN A 165 -0.87 -19.08 3.67
C GLN A 165 0.13 -18.12 3.02
N MET A 166 -0.05 -16.79 3.17
CA MET A 166 0.94 -15.80 2.72
C MET A 166 2.32 -16.12 3.27
N ASN A 167 3.33 -16.14 2.40
CA ASN A 167 4.73 -16.38 2.73
C ASN A 167 5.64 -15.63 1.72
N PRO A 168 6.65 -14.85 2.16
CA PRO A 168 6.84 -14.40 3.53
C PRO A 168 5.71 -13.47 3.99
N LEU A 169 5.40 -13.51 5.29
CA LEU A 169 4.48 -12.59 5.94
C LEU A 169 5.05 -11.16 5.88
N VAL A 170 4.19 -10.18 5.58
CA VAL A 170 4.56 -8.76 5.45
C VAL A 170 3.93 -7.93 6.58
N GLY A 171 4.73 -7.07 7.22
CA GLY A 171 4.27 -6.12 8.24
C GLY A 171 4.08 -6.75 9.62
N GLN A 172 3.00 -6.39 10.31
CA GLN A 172 2.69 -6.93 11.64
C GLN A 172 2.42 -8.44 11.60
N ARG A 173 3.05 -9.15 12.53
CA ARG A 173 2.92 -10.60 12.74
C ARG A 173 2.32 -10.85 14.11
N TYR A 174 1.40 -11.79 14.19
CA TYR A 174 0.76 -12.21 15.43
C TYR A 174 1.16 -13.66 15.69
N ASN A 175 2.01 -13.92 16.69
CA ASN A 175 2.49 -15.27 16.98
C ASN A 175 1.80 -15.83 18.23
N CYS A 176 1.54 -17.14 18.22
CA CYS A 176 1.12 -17.86 19.41
C CYS A 176 2.35 -18.51 20.05
N SER A 177 2.56 -18.31 21.36
CA SER A 177 3.64 -18.97 22.10
C SER A 177 3.32 -20.42 22.50
N THR A 178 2.04 -20.80 22.45
CA THR A 178 1.56 -22.13 22.85
C THR A 178 1.58 -23.13 21.70
N CYS A 179 1.22 -22.69 20.50
CA CYS A 179 1.18 -23.53 19.30
C CYS A 179 2.51 -23.48 18.55
N ASP A 180 3.00 -24.64 18.09
CA ASP A 180 4.21 -24.68 17.26
C ASP A 180 3.99 -23.94 15.94
N LYS A 181 4.89 -23.00 15.63
CA LYS A 181 4.94 -22.23 14.38
C LYS A 181 3.62 -21.59 13.95
N TYR A 182 2.81 -21.16 14.90
CA TYR A 182 1.53 -20.52 14.60
C TYR A 182 1.67 -18.99 14.54
N ASN A 183 1.39 -18.44 13.35
CA ASN A 183 1.54 -17.04 13.01
C ASN A 183 0.33 -16.59 12.17
N LEU A 184 -0.16 -15.38 12.43
CA LEU A 184 -1.18 -14.72 11.64
C LEU A 184 -0.64 -13.37 11.16
N CYS A 185 -0.97 -13.00 9.93
CA CYS A 185 -0.76 -11.64 9.44
C CYS A 185 -1.79 -10.69 10.06
N PHE A 186 -1.56 -9.39 9.95
CA PHE A 186 -2.53 -8.38 10.40
C PHE A 186 -3.94 -8.65 9.89
N ALA A 187 -4.13 -9.00 8.61
CA ALA A 187 -5.47 -9.25 8.08
C ALA A 187 -6.16 -10.51 8.64
N CYS A 188 -5.44 -11.38 9.36
CA CYS A 188 -5.94 -12.65 9.89
C CYS A 188 -5.93 -12.75 11.42
N GLN A 189 -5.42 -11.77 12.17
CA GLN A 189 -5.28 -11.86 13.65
C GLN A 189 -6.56 -12.27 14.40
N ASN A 190 -7.75 -11.93 13.88
CA ASN A 190 -9.03 -12.27 14.50
C ASN A 190 -9.68 -13.53 13.93
N ASN A 191 -8.93 -14.44 13.32
CA ASN A 191 -9.46 -15.68 12.71
C ASN A 191 -9.88 -16.76 13.75
N GLY A 192 -10.24 -16.35 14.97
CA GLY A 192 -10.78 -17.26 16.00
C GLY A 192 -9.78 -18.26 16.58
N HIS A 193 -8.49 -17.91 16.66
CA HIS A 193 -7.51 -18.75 17.35
C HIS A 193 -7.75 -18.72 18.87
N GLU A 194 -7.77 -19.90 19.52
CA GLU A 194 -8.16 -20.05 20.94
C GLU A 194 -7.12 -19.52 21.94
N HIS A 195 -5.84 -19.50 21.57
CA HIS A 195 -4.77 -18.99 22.43
C HIS A 195 -4.49 -17.51 22.18
N GLU A 196 -3.99 -16.83 23.20
CA GLU A 196 -3.55 -15.44 23.10
C GLU A 196 -2.42 -15.29 22.06
N LEU A 197 -2.53 -14.25 21.25
CA LEU A 197 -1.55 -13.91 20.22
C LEU A 197 -0.73 -12.71 20.68
N THR A 198 0.59 -12.82 20.53
CA THR A 198 1.52 -11.71 20.77
C THR A 198 1.76 -10.96 19.46
N LEU A 199 1.63 -9.62 19.50
CA LEU A 199 1.97 -8.76 18.37
C LEU A 199 3.49 -8.60 18.27
N MET A 200 4.04 -8.95 17.11
CA MET A 200 5.39 -8.67 16.69
C MET A 200 5.34 -7.64 15.56
N SER A 201 5.94 -6.47 15.79
CA SER A 201 6.01 -5.39 14.79
C SER A 201 7.47 -5.15 14.39
N PRO A 202 7.75 -4.87 13.10
CA PRO A 202 9.05 -4.33 12.71
C PRO A 202 9.28 -2.99 13.41
N GLU A 203 10.47 -2.74 13.99
CA GLU A 203 10.80 -1.40 14.48
C GLU A 203 10.94 -0.44 13.28
N LEU A 204 9.93 0.41 13.08
CA LEU A 204 9.84 1.37 11.98
C LEU A 204 10.75 2.61 12.15
N SER A 205 11.54 2.68 13.24
CA SER A 205 12.32 3.87 13.61
C SER A 205 13.43 4.25 12.63
N THR A 206 13.73 3.40 11.66
CA THR A 206 14.77 3.64 10.67
C THR A 206 14.44 2.90 9.37
N ILE A 207 13.87 3.60 8.39
CA ILE A 207 14.03 3.18 6.98
C ILE A 207 15.52 3.34 6.65
N GLY A 208 16.27 2.27 6.95
CA GLY A 208 17.73 2.19 6.92
C GLY A 208 18.23 0.91 7.60
N GLU A 209 17.65 0.55 8.75
CA GLU A 209 17.88 -0.72 9.45
C GLU A 209 16.62 -1.05 10.25
N ILE A 210 15.84 -2.04 9.79
CA ILE A 210 14.73 -2.57 10.58
C ILE A 210 15.30 -3.62 11.52
N VAL A 211 15.23 -3.35 12.83
CA VAL A 211 15.61 -4.31 13.87
C VAL A 211 14.36 -5.06 14.32
N TRP A 212 14.33 -6.37 14.10
CA TRP A 212 13.29 -7.24 14.63
C TRP A 212 13.57 -7.49 16.12
N LYS A 213 12.82 -6.86 17.04
CA LYS A 213 12.82 -7.32 18.44
C LYS A 213 11.77 -8.39 18.62
N GLY A 214 12.25 -9.61 18.82
CA GLY A 214 11.43 -10.78 19.07
C GLY A 214 11.95 -11.97 18.29
N ILE A 215 13.02 -12.57 18.78
CA ILE A 215 13.25 -14.01 19.00
C ILE A 215 14.52 -14.01 19.84
N ASP A 216 14.38 -14.31 21.12
CA ASP A 216 15.51 -14.81 21.89
C ASP A 216 15.80 -16.20 21.31
N THR A 217 16.85 -16.34 20.51
CA THR A 217 17.39 -17.65 20.16
C THR A 217 18.30 -18.08 21.31
N SER A 218 17.69 -18.63 22.35
CA SER A 218 18.38 -19.42 23.38
C SER A 218 17.54 -20.64 23.73
#